data_AF-A0A965R0C1-F1
#
_entry.id   AF-A0A965R0C1-F1
#
_cell.length_a   1.000
_cell.length_b   1.000
_cell.length_c   1.000
_cell.angle_alpha   90.00
_cell.angle_beta   90.00
_cell.angle_gamma   90.00
#
_symmetry.space_group_name_H-M   'P 1'
#
loop_
_entity.id
_entity.type
_entity.pdbx_description
1 polymer ?
#
loop_
_entity_poly.entity_id
_entity_poly.type
_entity_poly.pdbx_seq_one_letter_code
_entity_poly.pdbx_strand_id
1 'polypeptide(L)' 'MRKTVQGCLRVLVLLVFAVLVQAQTLAASPGGAQFFTEVEGISEYRFANGLRLVLAPDAS' A
#
# COMPACT_ATOMS: atom_id res chain seq x y z
N MET A 1 -25.79 0.19 -37.14
CA MET A 1 -24.93 1.15 -36.42
C MET A 1 -25.07 1.09 -34.89
N ARG A 2 -26.22 0.72 -34.30
CA ARG A 2 -26.38 0.63 -32.83
C ARG A 2 -25.57 -0.50 -32.16
N LYS A 3 -25.39 -1.64 -32.85
CA LYS A 3 -24.63 -2.81 -32.33
C LYS A 3 -23.12 -2.54 -32.16
N THR A 4 -22.54 -1.69 -33.01
CA THR A 4 -21.12 -1.30 -32.94
C THR A 4 -20.83 -0.38 -31.76
N VAL A 5 -21.73 0.57 -31.48
CA VAL A 5 -21.62 1.49 -30.32
C VAL A 5 -21.72 0.72 -29.00
N GLN A 6 -22.61 -0.28 -28.92
CA GLN A 6 -22.78 -1.11 -27.73
C GLN A 6 -21.57 -2.03 -27.45
N GLY A 7 -20.89 -2.51 -28.48
CA GLY A 7 -19.62 -3.22 -28.34
C GLY A 7 -18.51 -2.31 -27.78
N CYS A 8 -18.39 -1.09 -28.33
CA CYS A 8 -17.43 -0.10 -27.87
C CYS A 8 -17.68 0.32 -26.41
N LEU A 9 -18.95 0.50 -26.03
CA LEU A 9 -19.33 0.82 -24.66
C LEU A 9 -18.94 -0.28 -23.66
N ARG A 10 -19.12 -1.56 -24.02
CA ARG A 10 -18.74 -2.69 -23.16
C ARG A 10 -17.22 -2.75 -22.96
N VAL A 11 -16.45 -2.54 -24.03
CA VAL A 11 -14.98 -2.51 -23.95
C VAL A 11 -14.51 -1.36 -23.05
N LEU A 12 -15.12 -0.18 -23.18
CA LEU A 12 -14.81 0.97 -22.34
C LEU A 12 -15.13 0.69 -20.86
N VAL A 13 -16.29 0.10 -20.56
CA VAL A 13 -16.67 -0.26 -19.20
C VAL A 13 -15.70 -1.27 -18.58
N LEU A 14 -15.30 -2.29 -19.34
CA LEU A 14 -14.33 -3.28 -18.87
C LEU A 14 -12.96 -2.66 -18.61
N LEU A 15 -12.54 -1.71 -19.45
CA LEU A 15 -11.26 -1.02 -19.30
C LEU A 15 -11.26 -0.10 -18.07
N VAL A 16 -12.34 0.65 -17.84
CA VAL A 16 -12.52 1.46 -16.62
C VAL A 16 -12.53 0.59 -15.37
N PHE A 17 -13.21 -0.56 -15.41
CA PHE A 17 -13.26 -1.48 -14.28
C PHE A 17 -11.89 -2.07 -13.94
N ALA A 18 -11.09 -2.43 -14.96
CA ALA A 18 -9.73 -2.93 -14.76
C ALA A 18 -8.80 -1.91 -14.08
N VAL A 19 -8.92 -0.63 -14.46
CA VAL A 19 -8.14 0.46 -13.83
C VAL A 19 -8.51 0.65 -12.36
N LEU A 20 -9.81 0.55 -12.03
CA LEU A 20 -10.30 0.70 -10.65
C LEU A 20 -9.84 -0.44 -9.74
N VAL A 21 -9.77 -1.68 -10.23
CA VAL A 21 -9.31 -2.84 -9.46
C VAL A 21 -7.82 -2.72 -9.10
N GLN A 22 -6.99 -2.22 -10.03
CA GLN A 22 -5.56 -2.05 -9.80
C GLN A 22 -5.26 -0.97 -8.75
N ALA A 23 -6.14 0.02 -8.59
CA ALA A 23 -6.00 1.05 -7.55
C ALA A 23 -6.21 0.49 -6.13
N GLN A 24 -7.02 -0.57 -5.96
CA GLN A 24 -7.25 -1.17 -4.64
C GLN A 24 -6.07 -2.02 -4.15
N THR A 25 -5.21 -2.48 -5.06
CA THR A 25 -4.04 -3.32 -4.72
C THR A 25 -2.87 -2.50 -4.16
N LEU A 26 -2.89 -1.17 -4.32
CA LEU A 26 -1.92 -0.24 -3.73
C LEU A 26 -2.31 0.25 -2.34
N ALA A 27 -3.45 -0.19 -1.80
CA ALA A 27 -3.63 -0.28 -0.36
C ALA A 27 -2.77 -1.43 0.17
N ALA A 28 -1.45 -1.33 -0.08
CA ALA A 28 -0.43 -2.10 0.57
C ALA A 28 -0.73 -2.00 2.06
N SER A 29 -0.93 -3.15 2.70
CA SER A 29 -0.82 -3.25 4.15
C SER A 29 0.36 -2.39 4.54
N PRO A 30 0.19 -1.30 5.33
CA PRO A 30 1.27 -0.38 5.58
C PRO A 30 2.38 -1.23 6.14
N GLY A 31 3.43 -1.43 5.35
CA GLY A 31 4.44 -2.44 5.63
C GLY A 31 4.81 -2.29 7.09
N GLY A 32 4.58 -3.35 7.88
CA GLY A 32 4.76 -3.30 9.32
C GLY A 32 6.14 -2.75 9.67
N ALA A 33 6.31 -2.32 10.91
CA ALA A 33 7.56 -1.74 11.38
C ALA A 33 8.74 -2.66 10.99
N GLN A 34 9.65 -2.16 10.16
CA GLN A 34 10.85 -2.89 9.75
C GLN A 34 11.97 -2.55 10.74
N PHE A 35 12.62 -3.57 11.27
CA PHE A 35 13.79 -3.36 12.11
C PHE A 35 14.87 -2.61 11.32
N PHE A 36 15.42 -1.56 11.93
CA PHE A 36 16.48 -0.76 11.32
C PHE A 36 17.81 -0.96 12.04
N THR A 37 17.86 -0.72 13.34
CA THR A 37 19.09 -0.90 14.13
C THR A 37 18.78 -1.05 15.60
N GLU A 38 19.77 -1.50 16.36
CA GLU A 38 19.74 -1.52 17.81
C GLU A 38 21.09 -1.08 18.37
N VAL A 39 21.06 -0.13 19.30
CA VAL A 39 22.25 0.44 19.94
C VAL A 39 21.98 0.52 21.43
N GLU A 40 22.83 -0.11 22.25
CA GLU A 40 22.72 -0.06 23.73
C GLU A 40 21.33 -0.45 24.27
N GLY A 41 20.66 -1.39 23.60
CA GLY A 41 19.30 -1.83 23.96
C GLY A 41 18.18 -0.89 23.51
N ILE A 42 18.51 0.16 22.75
CA ILE A 42 17.53 1.02 22.08
C ILE A 42 17.30 0.49 20.66
N SER A 43 16.10 0.00 20.37
CA SER A 43 15.74 -0.54 19.06
C SER A 43 15.00 0.50 18.21
N GLU A 44 15.42 0.67 16.95
CA GLU A 44 14.78 1.54 15.97
C GLU A 44 14.04 0.72 14.91
N TYR A 45 12.81 1.14 14.62
CA TYR A 45 12.00 0.60 13.54
C TYR A 45 11.55 1.70 12.58
N ARG A 46 11.49 1.35 11.29
CA ARG A 46 11.06 2.24 10.20
C ARG A 46 9.79 1.74 9.56
N PHE A 47 8.88 2.67 9.29
CA PHE A 47 7.63 2.38 8.61
C PHE A 47 7.70 2.86 7.17
N ALA A 48 6.94 2.19 6.29
CA ALA A 48 6.85 2.56 4.87
C ALA A 48 6.33 3.99 4.64
N ASN A 49 5.59 4.55 5.59
CA ASN A 49 5.08 5.93 5.55
C ASN A 49 6.09 6.99 6.03
N GLY A 50 7.34 6.60 6.31
CA GLY A 50 8.39 7.51 6.78
C GLY A 50 8.38 7.78 8.28
N LEU A 51 7.48 7.17 9.05
CA LEU A 51 7.53 7.23 10.52
C LEU A 51 8.70 6.39 11.07
N ARG A 52 9.14 6.76 12.29
CA ARG A 52 10.16 6.06 13.07
C ARG A 52 9.64 5.78 14.47
N LEU A 53 9.78 4.53 14.92
CA LEU A 53 9.54 4.11 16.31
C LEU A 53 10.88 3.82 16.97
N VAL A 54 11.09 4.37 18.16
CA VAL A 54 12.27 4.12 18.99
C VAL A 54 11.77 3.48 20.28
N LEU A 55 12.24 2.27 20.56
CA LEU A 55 11.99 1.57 21.81
C LEU A 55 13.23 1.71 22.68
N ALA A 56 13.08 2.28 23.86
CA ALA A 56 14.14 2.39 24.85
C ALA A 56 13.92 1.36 25.96
N PRO A 57 14.99 0.84 26.58
CA PRO A 57 14.86 -0.09 27.69
C PRO A 57 14.26 0.62 28.91
N ASP A 58 13.34 -0.07 29.59
CA ASP A 58 12.79 0.36 30.87
C ASP A 58 13.64 -0.23 32.01
N ALA A 59 13.95 0.58 33.03
CA ALA A 59 14.87 0.23 34.12
C ALA A 59 14.18 -0.30 35.38
N SER A 60 12.90 -0.68 35.29
CA SER A 60 12.10 -1.23 36.39
C SER A 60 12.48 -2.66 36.79
#